data_AF-A0A9D6HGG1-F1
#
_entry.id   AF-A0A9D6HGG1-F1
#
_cell.length_a   1.000
_cell.length_b   1.000
_cell.length_c   1.000
_cell.angle_alpha   90.00
_cell.angle_beta   90.00
_cell.angle_gamma   90.00
#
_symmetry.space_group_name_H-M   'P 1'
#
loop_
_entity.id
_entity.type
_entity.pdbx_description
1 polymer ?
#
loop_
_entity_poly.entity_id
_entity_poly.type
_entity_poly.pdbx_seq_one_letter_code
_entity_poly.pdbx_strand_id
1 'polypeptide(L)' 'AIRAVVPAGRRGTIEDVAAACCYLASEAAAYVTGHTLVVDGGWTAR' A
#
# COMPACT_ATOMS: atom_id res chain seq x y z
N ALA A 1 -5.21 5.62 19.90
CA ALA A 1 -4.93 4.21 19.57
C ALA A 1 -4.79 4.06 18.05
N ILE A 2 -3.89 3.20 17.53
CA ILE A 2 -3.62 3.03 16.08
C ILE A 2 -4.87 3.01 15.18
N ARG A 3 -5.97 2.41 15.65
CA ARG A 3 -7.28 2.39 14.98
C ARG A 3 -7.87 3.77 14.66
N ALA A 4 -7.54 4.78 15.46
CA ALA A 4 -8.03 6.14 15.26
C ALA A 4 -7.38 6.83 14.06
N VAL A 5 -6.23 6.34 13.55
CA VAL A 5 -5.44 7.03 12.51
C VAL A 5 -5.13 6.15 11.28
N VAL A 6 -5.14 4.83 11.43
CA VAL A 6 -5.09 3.88 10.29
C VAL A 6 -6.46 3.21 10.13
N PRO A 7 -7.24 3.50 9.07
CA PRO A 7 -8.53 2.85 8.81
C PRO A 7 -8.47 1.32 8.77
N ALA A 8 -7.39 0.73 8.26
CA ALA A 8 -7.16 -0.71 8.29
C ALA A 8 -7.08 -1.30 9.72
N GLY A 9 -7.04 -0.46 10.76
CA GLY A 9 -7.13 -0.88 12.16
C GLY A 9 -5.90 -1.57 12.73
N ARG A 10 -4.83 -1.69 11.92
CA ARG A 10 -3.53 -2.29 12.28
C ARG A 10 -2.38 -1.44 11.75
N ARG A 11 -1.17 -1.64 12.28
CA ARG A 11 0.04 -1.14 11.62
C ARG A 11 0.29 -1.94 10.35
N GLY A 12 0.84 -1.28 9.34
CA GLY A 12 1.43 -1.96 8.19
C GLY A 12 2.62 -2.81 8.63
N THR A 13 2.86 -3.89 7.92
CA THR A 13 4.06 -4.72 8.06
C THR A 13 4.99 -4.52 6.87
N ILE A 14 6.21 -5.06 6.95
CA ILE A 14 7.14 -5.00 5.82
C ILE A 14 6.62 -5.79 4.62
N GLU A 15 5.84 -6.85 4.86
CA GLU A 15 5.23 -7.70 3.84
C GLU A 15 4.17 -6.95 3.02
N ASP A 16 3.43 -6.02 3.63
CA ASP A 16 2.46 -5.19 2.89
C ASP A 16 3.14 -4.36 1.80
N VAL A 17 4.32 -3.79 2.11
CA VAL A 17 5.12 -3.01 1.16
C VAL A 17 5.81 -3.93 0.15
N ALA A 18 6.38 -5.04 0.61
CA ALA A 18 7.04 -6.00 -0.27
C ALA A 18 6.08 -6.55 -1.34
N ALA A 19 4.84 -6.87 -0.97
CA ALA A 19 3.82 -7.32 -1.91
C ALA A 19 3.48 -6.25 -2.96
N ALA A 20 3.37 -4.99 -2.56
CA ALA A 20 3.15 -3.88 -3.49
C ALA A 20 4.32 -3.68 -4.47
N CYS A 21 5.56 -3.80 -3.99
CA CYS A 21 6.75 -3.79 -4.83
C CYS A 21 6.75 -4.96 -5.81
N CYS A 22 6.43 -6.18 -5.36
CA CYS A 22 6.32 -7.36 -6.22
C CYS A 22 5.26 -7.18 -7.31
N TYR A 23 4.10 -6.60 -6.98
CA TYR A 23 3.09 -6.26 -7.97
C TYR A 23 3.64 -5.30 -9.04
N LEU A 24 4.22 -4.16 -8.61
CA LEU A 24 4.75 -3.14 -9.52
C LEU A 24 5.92 -3.65 -10.38
N ALA A 25 6.69 -4.63 -9.89
CA ALA A 25 7.78 -5.26 -10.62
C ALA A 25 7.33 -6.43 -11.54
N SER A 26 6.05 -6.79 -11.53
CA SER A 26 5.52 -7.93 -12.28
C SER A 26 4.81 -7.52 -13.57
N GLU A 27 4.58 -8.49 -14.46
CA GLU A 27 3.75 -8.34 -15.66
C GLU A 27 2.31 -7.88 -15.35
N ALA A 28 1.81 -8.11 -14.13
CA ALA A 28 0.48 -7.65 -13.74
C ALA A 28 0.38 -6.11 -13.66
N ALA A 29 1.50 -5.40 -13.60
CA ALA A 29 1.59 -3.95 -13.65
C ALA A 29 2.05 -3.42 -15.02
N ALA A 30 2.03 -4.23 -16.09
CA ALA A 30 2.61 -3.87 -17.40
C ALA A 30 2.08 -2.58 -18.04
N TYR A 31 0.88 -2.12 -17.65
CA TYR A 31 0.30 -0.87 -18.14
C TYR A 31 0.18 0.22 -17.07
N VAL A 32 0.77 0.01 -15.89
CA VAL A 32 0.81 0.98 -14.80
C VAL A 32 2.13 1.73 -14.86
N THR A 33 2.08 2.97 -15.34
CA THR A 33 3.24 3.86 -15.43
C THR A 33 2.89 5.27 -14.97
N GLY A 34 3.85 6.00 -14.41
CA GLY A 34 3.64 7.36 -13.90
C GLY A 34 2.73 7.45 -12.68
N HIS A 35 2.49 6.35 -11.97
CA HIS A 35 1.58 6.28 -10.83
C HIS A 35 2.32 6.00 -9.52
N THR A 36 1.83 6.56 -8.40
CA THR A 36 2.30 6.24 -7.05
C THR A 36 1.28 5.36 -6.35
N LEU A 37 1.64 4.12 -6.07
CA LEU A 37 0.83 3.19 -5.28
C LEU A 37 1.03 3.45 -3.78
N VAL A 38 0.03 4.05 -3.12
CA VAL A 38 0.07 4.34 -1.68
C VAL A 38 -0.24 3.08 -0.87
N VAL A 39 0.64 2.75 0.07
CA VAL A 39 0.51 1.60 1.00
C VAL A 39 0.58 2.08 2.44
N ASP A 40 -0.54 2.60 2.95
CA ASP A 40 -0.59 3.26 4.28
C ASP A 40 -1.78 2.81 5.15
N GLY A 41 -2.52 1.78 4.71
CA GLY A 41 -3.70 1.29 5.41
C GLY A 41 -4.86 2.30 5.47
N GLY A 42 -4.89 3.29 4.55
CA GLY A 42 -5.91 4.33 4.44
C GLY A 42 -5.60 5.59 5.24
N TRP A 43 -4.36 5.78 5.69
CA TRP A 43 -3.99 6.95 6.51
C TRP A 43 -4.24 8.27 5.78
N THR A 44 -3.83 8.36 4.51
CA THR A 44 -3.92 9.57 3.68
C THR A 44 -5.27 9.74 2.98
N ALA A 45 -6.12 8.72 2.98
CA ALA A 45 -7.43 8.75 2.31
C ALA A 45 -8.55 9.41 3.14
N ARG A 46 -8.20 10.07 4.24
CA ARG A 46 -9.12 10.68 5.21
C ARG A 46 -9.44 12.12 4.87
#